data_AF-A0A8H4PRS0-F1
#
_entry.id   AF-A0A8H4PRS0-F1
#
_cell.length_a   1.000
_cell.length_b   1.000
_cell.length_c   1.000
_cell.angle_alpha   90.00
_cell.angle_beta   90.00
_cell.angle_gamma   90.00
#
_symmetry.space_group_name_H-M   'P 1'
#
loop_
_entity.id
_entity.type
_entity.pdbx_description
1 polymer ?
#
loop_
_entity_poly.entity_id
_entity_poly.type
_entity_poly.pdbx_seq_one_letter_code
_entity_poly.pdbx_strand_id
1 'polypeptide(L)'
;MFKATAADLGRVKAALSPELVVLNSVVQYFPSQDYLFNVVRELVQLKGVQTLFFGDIRSLALFKEFLVARALHIAGEDASKDEVGRIMADLERAESEFLVDAAFFTALPSRLSQVQHVEILPKKMRATNELSAFRYAAVVHVKKQPVFDIGQNEWTDFKAKGLDAHSLLELLRDSSSSTIAISNIPHSKSVLEGLVIRALDSQESVDNGNWLASARREARQCSSLSAADLAELAARAGYRVETSWARQHSQRGGLDAIFHRQQPTNGAGRVMFRFPDDHEDPASRPLCSEPLRQQLRQKTQDQLHEMLESRLPSYMVPRDVQILDKMPLNGNGKIDRRALAKICRAPRAWRGLARQPGAHMSETERQVREIWGKVLNVEPAQIGHKDSFFQLGGNSIAVMKVVSEARRAGLELTVANLFCHPELHDVVRLAGGP
;
A
#
# COMPACT_ATOMS: atom_id res chain seq x y z
N MET A 1 2.29 -15.48 -33.26
CA MET A 1 2.36 -14.86 -31.92
C MET A 1 3.82 -14.51 -31.66
N PHE A 2 4.17 -13.23 -31.59
CA PHE A 2 5.54 -12.80 -31.28
C PHE A 2 5.70 -12.81 -29.75
N LYS A 3 6.65 -13.58 -29.23
CA LYS A 3 6.94 -13.64 -27.79
C LYS A 3 8.28 -12.96 -27.56
N ALA A 4 8.25 -11.81 -26.91
CA ALA A 4 9.43 -11.02 -26.60
C ALA A 4 9.20 -10.24 -25.30
N THR A 5 10.27 -9.70 -24.71
CA THR A 5 10.16 -8.86 -23.52
C THR A 5 9.85 -7.41 -23.91
N ALA A 6 9.42 -6.58 -22.96
CA ALA A 6 9.21 -5.16 -23.26
C ALA A 6 10.53 -4.46 -23.71
N ALA A 7 11.70 -4.99 -23.31
CA ALA A 7 12.99 -4.50 -23.78
C ALA A 7 13.24 -4.77 -25.28
N ASP A 8 12.47 -5.65 -25.91
CA ASP A 8 12.57 -5.95 -27.34
C ASP A 8 11.66 -5.05 -28.21
N LEU A 9 10.94 -4.08 -27.62
CA LEU A 9 10.05 -3.15 -28.34
C LEU A 9 10.75 -2.44 -29.52
N GLY A 10 12.01 -2.05 -29.33
CA GLY A 10 12.82 -1.45 -30.39
C GLY A 10 13.05 -2.35 -31.62
N ARG A 11 12.89 -3.67 -31.50
CA ARG A 11 13.04 -4.66 -32.59
C ARG A 11 11.73 -4.91 -33.35
N VAL A 12 10.59 -4.44 -32.81
CA VAL A 12 9.26 -4.60 -33.41
C VAL A 12 9.02 -3.62 -34.58
N LYS A 13 9.96 -2.71 -34.83
CA LYS A 13 9.85 -1.51 -35.69
C LYS A 13 9.51 -1.73 -37.18
N ALA A 14 9.46 -2.95 -37.71
CA ALA A 14 9.35 -3.16 -39.17
C ALA A 14 7.96 -3.60 -39.70
N ALA A 15 7.06 -4.19 -38.88
CA ALA A 15 5.86 -4.85 -39.42
C ALA A 15 4.53 -4.47 -38.75
N LEU A 16 4.53 -3.73 -37.63
CA LEU A 16 3.32 -3.47 -36.84
C LEU A 16 3.03 -1.97 -36.76
N SER A 17 1.77 -1.61 -37.07
CA SER A 17 1.24 -0.24 -36.99
C SER A 17 -0.03 -0.19 -36.11
N PRO A 18 0.05 -0.59 -34.81
CA PRO A 18 -1.14 -0.73 -33.99
C PRO A 18 -1.71 0.64 -33.61
N GLU A 19 -3.04 0.79 -33.61
CA GLU A 19 -3.70 2.01 -33.10
C GLU A 19 -3.85 2.00 -31.57
N LEU A 20 -4.00 0.81 -30.98
CA LEU A 20 -4.17 0.58 -29.54
C LEU A 20 -3.14 -0.42 -29.03
N VAL A 21 -2.47 -0.06 -27.93
CA VAL A 21 -1.61 -0.97 -27.17
C VAL A 21 -2.22 -1.20 -25.79
N VAL A 22 -2.32 -2.45 -25.36
CA VAL A 22 -2.94 -2.85 -24.09
C VAL A 22 -1.89 -3.50 -23.19
N LEU A 23 -1.72 -2.96 -21.97
CA LEU A 23 -0.93 -3.54 -20.89
C LEU A 23 -1.85 -3.74 -19.69
N ASN A 24 -2.49 -4.91 -19.59
CA ASN A 24 -3.46 -5.20 -18.52
C ASN A 24 -2.88 -6.21 -17.52
N SER A 25 -2.79 -5.83 -16.24
CA SER A 25 -2.24 -6.65 -15.15
C SER A 25 -0.79 -7.11 -15.38
N VAL A 26 0.03 -6.28 -16.04
CA VAL A 26 1.45 -6.58 -16.32
C VAL A 26 2.41 -5.63 -15.60
N VAL A 27 2.01 -4.36 -15.42
CA VAL A 27 2.88 -3.31 -14.84
C VAL A 27 3.32 -3.66 -13.41
N GLN A 28 2.51 -4.41 -12.66
CA GLN A 28 2.82 -4.87 -11.31
C GLN A 28 4.10 -5.73 -11.21
N TYR A 29 4.59 -6.27 -12.33
CA TYR A 29 5.82 -7.06 -12.39
C TYR A 29 7.04 -6.25 -12.86
N PHE A 30 6.89 -4.93 -13.06
CA PHE A 30 8.00 -4.10 -13.52
C PHE A 30 8.98 -3.82 -12.37
N PRO A 31 10.29 -3.74 -12.66
CA PRO A 31 11.29 -3.63 -11.60
C PRO A 31 11.44 -2.21 -11.04
N SER A 32 11.07 -1.18 -11.82
CA SER A 32 11.29 0.22 -11.45
C SER A 32 10.45 1.20 -12.27
N GLN A 33 10.37 2.45 -11.77
CA GLN A 33 9.79 3.58 -12.46
C GLN A 33 10.47 3.87 -13.81
N ASP A 34 11.80 3.81 -13.87
CA ASP A 34 12.55 4.06 -15.10
C ASP A 34 12.23 3.03 -16.18
N TYR A 35 12.03 1.77 -15.78
CA TYR A 35 11.60 0.73 -16.70
C TYR A 35 10.21 1.04 -17.27
N LEU A 36 9.23 1.36 -16.41
CA LEU A 36 7.89 1.75 -16.87
C LEU A 36 7.96 2.97 -17.81
N PHE A 37 8.72 4.00 -17.44
CA PHE A 37 8.86 5.21 -18.25
C PHE A 37 9.48 4.92 -19.62
N ASN A 38 10.53 4.09 -19.68
CA ASN A 38 11.16 3.70 -20.94
C ASN A 38 10.20 2.91 -21.83
N VAL A 39 9.41 1.99 -21.25
CA VAL A 39 8.38 1.25 -21.99
C VAL A 39 7.34 2.21 -22.58
N VAL A 40 6.82 3.15 -21.79
CA VAL A 40 5.86 4.17 -22.29
C VAL A 40 6.50 4.99 -23.41
N ARG A 41 7.74 5.48 -23.20
CA ARG A 41 8.47 6.29 -24.18
C ARG A 41 8.67 5.56 -25.51
N GLU A 42 8.99 4.27 -25.48
CA GLU A 42 9.15 3.47 -26.71
C GLU A 42 7.80 3.19 -27.39
N LEU A 43 6.75 2.91 -26.62
CA LEU A 43 5.42 2.64 -27.15
C LEU A 43 4.81 3.86 -27.87
N VAL A 44 4.94 5.06 -27.31
CA VAL A 44 4.42 6.28 -27.95
C VAL A 44 5.18 6.67 -29.23
N GLN A 45 6.36 6.08 -29.47
CA GLN A 45 7.15 6.29 -30.69
C GLN A 45 6.80 5.29 -31.80
N LEU A 46 6.01 4.25 -31.51
CA LEU A 46 5.59 3.29 -32.52
C LEU A 46 4.65 3.96 -33.53
N LYS A 47 4.89 3.69 -34.81
CA LYS A 47 4.08 4.23 -35.90
C LYS A 47 2.64 3.75 -35.78
N GLY A 48 1.68 4.68 -35.86
CA GLY A 48 0.25 4.38 -35.87
C GLY A 48 -0.41 4.34 -34.49
N VAL A 49 0.36 4.34 -33.39
CA VAL A 49 -0.20 4.33 -32.03
C VAL A 49 -0.99 5.60 -31.76
N GLN A 50 -2.23 5.42 -31.34
CA GLN A 50 -3.16 6.50 -30.96
C GLN A 50 -3.43 6.47 -29.46
N THR A 51 -3.51 5.27 -28.86
CA THR A 51 -3.85 5.09 -27.45
C THR A 51 -3.03 3.96 -26.82
N LEU A 52 -2.55 4.20 -25.60
CA LEU A 52 -2.03 3.16 -24.71
C LEU A 52 -3.03 2.96 -23.57
N PHE A 53 -3.41 1.73 -23.29
CA PHE A 53 -4.27 1.36 -22.17
C PHE A 53 -3.47 0.55 -21.16
N PHE A 54 -3.33 1.09 -19.95
CA PHE A 54 -2.72 0.44 -18.80
C PHE A 54 -3.84 0.02 -17.85
N GLY A 55 -4.15 -1.26 -17.84
CA GLY A 55 -5.23 -1.81 -17.03
C GLY A 55 -4.71 -2.41 -15.73
N ASP A 56 -5.53 -2.29 -14.68
CA ASP A 56 -5.35 -2.99 -13.42
C ASP A 56 -4.09 -2.59 -12.64
N ILE A 57 -3.78 -1.30 -12.68
CA ILE A 57 -2.63 -0.72 -12.00
C ILE A 57 -2.91 -0.62 -10.50
N ARG A 58 -2.02 -1.16 -9.67
CA ARG A 58 -2.09 -1.04 -8.21
C ARG A 58 -1.69 0.38 -7.79
N SER A 59 -2.57 1.05 -7.05
CA SER A 59 -2.35 2.42 -6.60
C SER A 59 -1.34 2.49 -5.45
N LEU A 60 -0.26 3.26 -5.65
CA LEU A 60 0.67 3.60 -4.57
C LEU A 60 0.02 4.55 -3.55
N ALA A 61 -0.79 5.51 -4.02
CA ALA A 61 -1.47 6.48 -3.17
C ALA A 61 -2.41 5.83 -2.15
N LEU A 62 -3.00 4.68 -2.51
CA LEU A 62 -3.98 3.95 -1.70
C LEU A 62 -3.42 2.67 -1.09
N PHE A 63 -2.10 2.53 -1.06
CA PHE A 63 -1.46 1.33 -0.59
C PHE A 63 -1.74 1.07 0.89
N LYS A 64 -1.75 2.12 1.73
CA LYS A 64 -2.08 1.98 3.15
C LYS A 64 -3.51 1.50 3.37
N GLU A 65 -4.46 2.02 2.58
CA GLU A 65 -5.85 1.60 2.64
C GLU A 65 -5.99 0.13 2.26
N PHE A 66 -5.27 -0.31 1.22
CA PHE A 66 -5.20 -1.73 0.86
C PHE A 66 -4.64 -2.59 2.00
N LEU A 67 -3.56 -2.15 2.66
CA LEU A 67 -2.98 -2.86 3.80
C LEU A 67 -3.97 -2.99 4.96
N VAL A 68 -4.74 -1.92 5.25
CA VAL A 68 -5.82 -1.96 6.25
C VAL A 68 -6.88 -2.97 5.87
N ALA A 69 -7.39 -2.94 4.64
CA ALA A 69 -8.43 -3.87 4.20
C ALA A 69 -7.99 -5.34 4.40
N ARG A 70 -6.73 -5.65 4.08
CA ARG A 70 -6.16 -6.97 4.32
C ARG A 70 -5.94 -7.27 5.81
N ALA A 71 -5.44 -6.31 6.57
CA ALA A 71 -5.18 -6.49 7.99
C ALA A 71 -6.46 -6.76 8.77
N LEU A 72 -7.54 -6.03 8.50
CA LEU A 72 -8.85 -6.26 9.12
C LEU A 72 -9.43 -7.63 8.73
N HIS A 73 -9.21 -8.09 7.49
CA HIS A 73 -9.63 -9.42 7.09
C HIS A 73 -8.88 -10.53 7.84
N ILE A 74 -7.60 -10.33 8.12
CA ILE A 74 -6.76 -11.31 8.85
C ILE A 74 -7.04 -11.28 10.35
N ALA A 75 -7.13 -10.08 10.94
CA ALA A 75 -7.24 -9.88 12.38
C ALA A 75 -8.67 -10.17 12.92
N GLY A 76 -9.69 -10.03 12.08
CA GLY A 76 -11.08 -10.21 12.49
C GLY A 76 -11.71 -8.96 13.09
N GLU A 77 -12.89 -9.11 13.70
CA GLU A 77 -13.75 -7.98 14.10
C GLU A 77 -13.33 -7.29 15.40
N ASP A 78 -12.61 -7.99 16.28
CA ASP A 78 -12.25 -7.51 17.62
C ASP A 78 -10.76 -7.12 17.72
N ALA A 79 -10.11 -6.87 16.58
CA ALA A 79 -8.69 -6.58 16.49
C ALA A 79 -8.31 -5.28 17.21
N SER A 80 -7.23 -5.33 18.00
CA SER A 80 -6.65 -4.12 18.62
C SER A 80 -5.91 -3.27 17.59
N LYS A 81 -5.71 -1.98 17.89
CA LYS A 81 -4.91 -1.09 17.02
C LYS A 81 -3.50 -1.64 16.79
N ASP A 82 -2.87 -2.18 17.84
CA ASP A 82 -1.52 -2.74 17.77
C ASP A 82 -1.44 -3.99 16.89
N GLU A 83 -2.48 -4.83 16.93
CA GLU A 83 -2.56 -6.00 16.06
C GLU A 83 -2.69 -5.62 14.59
N VAL A 84 -3.62 -4.71 14.27
CA VAL A 84 -3.79 -4.20 12.90
C VAL A 84 -2.50 -3.55 12.40
N GLY A 85 -1.86 -2.72 13.23
CA GLY A 85 -0.59 -2.07 12.90
C GLY A 85 0.54 -3.06 12.63
N ARG A 86 0.67 -4.13 13.44
CA ARG A 86 1.65 -5.20 13.21
C ARG A 86 1.42 -5.92 11.89
N ILE A 87 0.18 -6.35 11.61
CA ILE A 87 -0.17 -7.05 10.38
C ILE A 87 0.09 -6.16 9.16
N MET A 88 -0.30 -4.88 9.21
CA MET A 88 -0.01 -3.93 8.13
C MET A 88 1.50 -3.83 7.85
N ALA A 89 2.33 -3.75 8.88
CA ALA A 89 3.77 -3.66 8.73
C ALA A 89 4.40 -4.96 8.19
N ASP A 90 3.84 -6.13 8.52
CA ASP A 90 4.22 -7.41 7.92
C ASP A 90 3.87 -7.45 6.42
N LEU A 91 2.64 -7.05 6.09
CA LEU A 91 2.14 -7.02 4.72
C LEU A 91 2.93 -6.04 3.83
N GLU A 92 3.27 -4.87 4.34
CA GLU A 92 4.10 -3.87 3.65
C GLU A 92 5.50 -4.41 3.35
N ARG A 93 6.12 -5.11 4.31
CA ARG A 93 7.44 -5.74 4.11
C ARG A 93 7.42 -6.87 3.09
N ALA A 94 6.31 -7.61 3.03
CA ALA A 94 6.12 -8.71 2.10
C ALA A 94 5.71 -8.26 0.69
N GLU A 95 5.37 -6.98 0.50
CA GLU A 95 4.97 -6.46 -0.80
C GLU A 95 6.15 -6.49 -1.77
N SER A 96 5.92 -7.12 -2.92
CA SER A 96 6.93 -7.33 -3.95
C SER A 96 6.46 -6.90 -5.33
N GLU A 97 5.21 -6.49 -5.46
CA GLU A 97 4.71 -5.95 -6.71
C GLU A 97 5.00 -4.45 -6.82
N PHE A 98 5.01 -3.98 -8.05
CA PHE A 98 5.21 -2.59 -8.42
C PHE A 98 3.90 -1.82 -8.34
N LEU A 99 3.87 -0.78 -7.50
CA LEU A 99 2.74 0.12 -7.31
C LEU A 99 3.05 1.46 -7.97
N VAL A 100 2.05 2.06 -8.60
CA VAL A 100 2.20 3.29 -9.39
C VAL A 100 1.16 4.30 -8.95
N ASP A 101 1.62 5.46 -8.53
CA ASP A 101 0.76 6.63 -8.29
C ASP A 101 0.20 7.16 -9.61
N ALA A 102 -1.07 7.57 -9.62
CA ALA A 102 -1.72 8.14 -10.79
C ALA A 102 -0.96 9.35 -11.36
N ALA A 103 -0.30 10.12 -10.49
CA ALA A 103 0.53 11.27 -10.88
C ALA A 103 1.72 10.90 -11.78
N PHE A 104 2.18 9.63 -11.77
CA PHE A 104 3.17 9.16 -12.75
C PHE A 104 2.64 9.33 -14.18
N PHE A 105 1.39 8.91 -14.42
CA PHE A 105 0.78 8.95 -15.74
C PHE A 105 0.35 10.37 -16.10
N THR A 106 -0.25 11.14 -15.19
CA THR A 106 -0.68 12.51 -15.50
C THR A 106 0.50 13.48 -15.71
N ALA A 107 1.71 13.13 -15.25
CA ALA A 107 2.94 13.84 -15.61
C ALA A 107 3.48 13.53 -17.02
N LEU A 108 2.95 12.52 -17.74
CA LEU A 108 3.47 12.14 -19.06
C LEU A 108 3.36 13.25 -20.12
N PRO A 109 2.26 14.03 -20.23
CA PRO A 109 2.16 15.11 -21.21
C PRO A 109 3.27 16.17 -21.10
N SER A 110 3.79 16.44 -19.89
CA SER A 110 4.90 17.39 -19.69
C SER A 110 6.27 16.76 -19.96
N ARG A 111 6.38 15.43 -19.93
CA ARG A 111 7.63 14.68 -20.13
C ARG A 111 7.80 14.14 -21.55
N LEU A 112 6.70 13.87 -22.26
CA LEU A 112 6.65 13.26 -23.59
C LEU A 112 5.71 14.07 -24.48
N SER A 113 6.27 14.83 -25.43
CA SER A 113 5.50 15.74 -26.30
C SER A 113 4.48 15.04 -27.20
N GLN A 114 4.65 13.74 -27.45
CA GLN A 114 3.70 12.91 -28.20
C GLN A 114 2.40 12.69 -27.41
N VAL A 115 2.45 12.71 -26.07
CA VAL A 115 1.28 12.45 -25.22
C VAL A 115 0.45 13.73 -25.11
N GLN A 116 -0.80 13.65 -25.56
CA GLN A 116 -1.73 14.78 -25.62
C GLN A 116 -2.64 14.86 -24.39
N HIS A 117 -3.06 13.71 -23.86
CA HIS A 117 -4.00 13.63 -22.75
C HIS A 117 -3.87 12.30 -22.01
N VAL A 118 -4.23 12.30 -20.72
CA VAL A 118 -4.22 11.12 -19.87
C VAL A 118 -5.50 11.07 -19.05
N GLU A 119 -6.15 9.90 -19.00
CA GLU A 119 -7.28 9.62 -18.14
C GLU A 119 -6.89 8.61 -17.06
N ILE A 120 -7.30 8.86 -15.82
CA ILE A 120 -7.17 7.92 -14.70
C ILE A 120 -8.56 7.46 -14.30
N LEU A 121 -8.88 6.21 -14.60
CA LEU A 121 -10.24 5.69 -14.53
C LEU A 121 -10.40 4.70 -13.36
N PRO A 122 -11.37 4.92 -12.46
CA PRO A 122 -11.75 3.91 -11.47
C PRO A 122 -12.50 2.75 -12.13
N LYS A 123 -12.52 1.58 -11.49
CA LYS A 123 -13.30 0.43 -11.98
C LYS A 123 -14.79 0.67 -11.74
N LYS A 124 -15.60 0.55 -12.80
CA LYS A 124 -17.07 0.66 -12.75
C LYS A 124 -17.75 -0.64 -12.30
N MET A 125 -17.28 -1.23 -11.21
CA MET A 125 -17.83 -2.47 -10.66
C MET A 125 -18.75 -2.16 -9.46
N ARG A 126 -19.87 -2.88 -9.30
CA ARG A 126 -20.71 -2.77 -8.09
C ARG A 126 -20.14 -3.54 -6.90
N ALA A 127 -19.54 -4.70 -7.15
CA ALA A 127 -18.85 -5.45 -6.11
C ALA A 127 -17.67 -4.66 -5.54
N THR A 128 -17.48 -4.76 -4.23
CA THR A 128 -16.32 -4.22 -3.51
C THR A 128 -15.35 -5.34 -3.21
N ASN A 129 -14.19 -5.26 -3.83
CA ASN A 129 -13.03 -6.12 -3.63
C ASN A 129 -11.75 -5.32 -3.91
N GLU A 130 -10.58 -5.92 -3.68
CA GLU A 130 -9.28 -5.29 -3.93
C GLU A 130 -9.19 -4.65 -5.32
N LEU A 131 -9.51 -5.43 -6.38
CA LEU A 131 -9.40 -4.98 -7.77
C LEU A 131 -10.22 -3.72 -8.02
N SER A 132 -11.39 -3.62 -7.39
CA SER A 132 -12.32 -2.53 -7.59
C SER A 132 -12.07 -1.31 -6.68
N ALA A 133 -11.33 -1.49 -5.58
CA ALA A 133 -11.14 -0.51 -4.53
C ALA A 133 -9.75 0.14 -4.54
N PHE A 134 -8.73 -0.56 -5.06
CA PHE A 134 -7.32 -0.13 -5.00
C PHE A 134 -6.57 -0.24 -6.33
N ARG A 135 -7.27 -0.59 -7.43
CA ARG A 135 -6.70 -0.62 -8.77
C ARG A 135 -7.44 0.29 -9.74
N TYR A 136 -6.68 0.93 -10.62
CA TYR A 136 -7.20 1.86 -11.63
C TYR A 136 -6.74 1.47 -13.04
N ALA A 137 -7.31 2.12 -14.04
CA ALA A 137 -6.79 2.09 -15.41
C ALA A 137 -6.24 3.48 -15.77
N ALA A 138 -5.11 3.51 -16.46
CA ALA A 138 -4.58 4.73 -17.07
C ALA A 138 -4.70 4.62 -18.60
N VAL A 139 -5.30 5.63 -19.23
CA VAL A 139 -5.41 5.72 -20.68
C VAL A 139 -4.55 6.88 -21.15
N VAL A 140 -3.54 6.60 -21.96
CA VAL A 140 -2.61 7.60 -22.50
C VAL A 140 -2.93 7.82 -23.96
N HIS A 141 -3.35 9.04 -24.29
CA HIS A 141 -3.74 9.43 -25.64
C HIS A 141 -2.59 10.15 -26.34
N VAL A 142 -2.15 9.58 -27.47
CA VAL A 142 -1.10 10.13 -28.35
C VAL A 142 -1.73 10.94 -29.48
N LYS A 143 -2.92 10.55 -29.92
CA LYS A 143 -3.66 11.28 -30.95
C LYS A 143 -4.28 12.56 -30.39
N LYS A 144 -4.13 13.66 -31.13
CA LYS A 144 -4.79 14.92 -30.80
C LYS A 144 -6.29 14.78 -31.01
N GLN A 145 -7.05 15.07 -29.97
CA GLN A 145 -8.50 15.00 -29.93
C GLN A 145 -9.04 16.13 -29.04
N PRO A 146 -10.27 16.61 -29.26
CA PRO A 146 -10.85 17.66 -28.44
C PRO A 146 -10.97 17.20 -26.97
N VAL A 147 -10.36 17.96 -26.07
CA VAL A 147 -10.47 17.80 -24.62
C VAL A 147 -11.01 19.12 -24.09
N PHE A 148 -12.11 19.07 -23.35
CA PHE A 148 -12.76 20.24 -22.77
C PHE A 148 -12.16 20.55 -21.40
N ASP A 149 -11.88 21.83 -21.14
CA ASP A 149 -11.42 22.29 -19.83
C ASP A 149 -12.60 22.88 -19.05
N ILE A 150 -12.60 22.66 -17.72
CA ILE A 150 -13.54 23.26 -16.79
C ILE A 150 -12.77 24.28 -15.95
N GLY A 151 -13.29 25.51 -15.83
CA GLY A 151 -12.66 26.54 -15.02
C GLY A 151 -12.53 26.10 -13.55
N GLN A 152 -11.43 26.47 -12.89
CA GLN A 152 -11.17 26.04 -11.50
C GLN A 152 -12.31 26.44 -10.53
N ASN A 153 -12.94 27.59 -10.76
CA ASN A 153 -14.03 28.11 -9.93
C ASN A 153 -15.40 27.46 -10.22
N GLU A 154 -15.51 26.61 -11.25
CA GLU A 154 -16.74 25.92 -11.62
C GLU A 154 -16.90 24.57 -10.90
N TRP A 155 -15.84 24.12 -10.21
CA TRP A 155 -15.86 22.88 -9.44
C TRP A 155 -16.61 23.06 -8.12
N THR A 156 -17.58 22.19 -7.88
CA THR A 156 -18.27 22.10 -6.60
C THR A 156 -17.68 20.96 -5.77
N ASP A 157 -17.06 21.28 -4.63
CA ASP A 157 -16.53 20.27 -3.72
C ASP A 157 -17.67 19.56 -2.98
N PHE A 158 -17.80 18.25 -3.22
CA PHE A 158 -18.86 17.40 -2.70
C PHE A 158 -18.87 17.37 -1.17
N LYS A 159 -17.69 17.23 -0.56
CA LYS A 159 -17.55 17.11 0.89
C LYS A 159 -17.78 18.46 1.57
N ALA A 160 -17.21 19.54 1.04
CA ALA A 160 -17.35 20.88 1.60
C ALA A 160 -18.78 21.40 1.52
N LYS A 161 -19.54 21.00 0.50
CA LYS A 161 -20.97 21.32 0.36
C LYS A 161 -21.90 20.37 1.12
N GLY A 162 -21.38 19.32 1.75
CA GLY A 162 -22.19 18.31 2.44
C GLY A 162 -23.14 17.58 1.50
N LEU A 163 -22.73 17.35 0.25
CA LEU A 163 -23.55 16.63 -0.71
C LEU A 163 -23.67 15.14 -0.34
N ASP A 164 -24.76 14.54 -0.78
CA ASP A 164 -24.99 13.10 -0.76
C ASP A 164 -25.59 12.66 -2.10
N ALA A 165 -25.96 11.39 -2.21
CA ALA A 165 -26.55 10.85 -3.45
C ALA A 165 -27.86 11.57 -3.84
N HIS A 166 -28.66 11.99 -2.85
CA HIS A 166 -29.96 12.60 -3.06
C HIS A 166 -29.80 14.08 -3.45
N SER A 167 -29.06 14.86 -2.66
CA SER A 167 -28.85 16.29 -2.95
C SER A 167 -28.05 16.51 -4.23
N LEU A 168 -27.14 15.60 -4.58
CA LEU A 168 -26.48 15.62 -5.90
C LEU A 168 -27.49 15.37 -7.03
N LEU A 169 -28.43 14.43 -6.88
CA LEU A 169 -29.44 14.17 -7.90
C LEU A 169 -30.36 15.38 -8.11
N GLU A 170 -30.76 16.05 -7.03
CA GLU A 170 -31.55 17.29 -7.09
C GLU A 170 -30.77 18.40 -7.80
N LEU A 171 -29.50 18.60 -7.43
CA LEU A 171 -28.61 19.56 -8.08
C LEU A 171 -28.49 19.32 -9.59
N LEU A 172 -28.39 18.06 -10.03
CA LEU A 172 -28.34 17.72 -11.45
C LEU A 172 -29.68 18.02 -12.17
N ARG A 173 -30.81 17.76 -11.52
CA ARG A 173 -32.15 17.96 -12.10
C ARG A 173 -32.54 19.42 -12.21
N ASP A 174 -32.25 20.20 -11.18
CA ASP A 174 -32.65 21.61 -11.07
C ASP A 174 -31.74 22.53 -11.88
N SER A 175 -30.54 22.07 -12.22
CA SER A 175 -29.59 22.84 -13.01
C SER A 175 -29.96 22.87 -14.50
N SER A 176 -30.02 24.08 -15.03
CA SER A 176 -30.11 24.34 -16.47
C SER A 176 -28.76 24.22 -17.19
N SER A 177 -27.65 24.06 -16.45
CA SER A 177 -26.32 23.97 -17.03
C SER A 177 -26.17 22.71 -17.90
N SER A 178 -25.40 22.83 -18.98
CA SER A 178 -25.06 21.68 -19.82
C SER A 178 -23.96 20.81 -19.20
N THR A 179 -23.20 21.37 -18.24
CA THR A 179 -22.02 20.75 -17.61
C THR A 179 -21.95 21.10 -16.13
N ILE A 180 -21.73 20.11 -15.27
CA ILE A 180 -21.64 20.25 -13.82
C ILE A 180 -20.44 19.44 -13.35
N ALA A 181 -19.47 20.09 -12.73
CA ALA A 181 -18.23 19.47 -12.25
C ALA A 181 -18.24 19.36 -10.73
N ILE A 182 -18.11 18.13 -10.22
CA ILE A 182 -18.12 17.81 -8.80
C ILE A 182 -16.76 17.20 -8.43
N SER A 183 -16.10 17.77 -7.44
CA SER A 183 -14.81 17.29 -6.94
C SER A 183 -14.92 16.64 -5.57
N ASN A 184 -13.89 15.89 -5.19
CA ASN A 184 -13.67 15.43 -3.81
C ASN A 184 -14.83 14.58 -3.25
N ILE A 185 -15.34 13.68 -4.10
CA ILE A 185 -16.41 12.74 -3.77
C ILE A 185 -15.78 11.57 -3.00
N PRO A 186 -16.09 11.35 -1.71
CA PRO A 186 -15.51 10.21 -0.98
C PRO A 186 -15.84 8.89 -1.68
N HIS A 187 -14.82 8.07 -1.91
CA HIS A 187 -14.99 6.81 -2.63
C HIS A 187 -15.52 5.72 -1.69
N SER A 188 -16.76 5.29 -1.91
CA SER A 188 -17.49 4.38 -1.01
C SER A 188 -16.78 3.06 -0.73
N LYS A 189 -15.83 2.66 -1.57
CA LYS A 189 -15.07 1.40 -1.44
C LYS A 189 -13.80 1.49 -0.60
N SER A 190 -13.39 2.68 -0.18
CA SER A 190 -12.16 2.91 0.60
C SER A 190 -12.34 3.84 1.80
N VAL A 191 -13.57 4.31 2.08
CA VAL A 191 -13.84 5.24 3.19
C VAL A 191 -13.48 4.63 4.55
N LEU A 192 -13.83 3.36 4.77
CA LEU A 192 -13.57 2.67 6.04
C LEU A 192 -12.07 2.59 6.32
N GLU A 193 -11.30 2.19 5.32
CA GLU A 193 -9.86 2.04 5.42
C GLU A 193 -9.20 3.38 5.73
N GLY A 194 -9.62 4.46 5.05
CA GLY A 194 -9.13 5.82 5.33
C GLY A 194 -9.53 6.36 6.71
N LEU A 195 -10.61 5.86 7.32
CA LEU A 195 -10.98 6.16 8.71
C LEU A 195 -10.13 5.37 9.71
N VAL A 196 -9.87 4.10 9.42
CA VAL A 196 -9.02 3.25 10.24
C VAL A 196 -7.59 3.77 10.27
N ILE A 197 -7.02 4.21 9.14
CA ILE A 197 -5.69 4.85 9.12
C ILE A 197 -5.66 6.07 10.06
N ARG A 198 -6.68 6.95 9.98
CA ARG A 198 -6.79 8.11 10.87
C ARG A 198 -6.87 7.71 12.35
N ALA A 199 -7.57 6.63 12.66
CA ALA A 199 -7.70 6.12 14.02
C ALA A 199 -6.41 5.45 14.52
N LEU A 200 -5.61 4.84 13.66
CA LEU A 200 -4.29 4.28 13.98
C LEU A 200 -3.26 5.38 14.21
N ASP A 201 -3.34 6.48 13.46
CA ASP A 201 -2.44 7.64 13.60
C ASP A 201 -2.76 8.51 14.85
N SER A 202 -3.92 8.33 15.50
CA SER A 202 -4.31 9.13 16.66
C SER A 202 -3.55 8.70 17.93
N GLN A 203 -2.95 9.66 18.64
CA GLN A 203 -2.18 9.42 19.88
C GLN A 203 -3.05 9.13 21.12
N GLU A 204 -4.36 8.94 20.96
CA GLU A 204 -5.25 8.62 22.08
C GLU A 204 -4.98 7.18 22.56
N SER A 205 -4.40 7.09 23.76
CA SER A 205 -3.79 5.90 24.37
C SER A 205 -4.78 4.95 25.04
N VAL A 206 -6.09 5.16 24.88
CA VAL A 206 -7.11 4.32 25.51
C VAL A 206 -7.90 3.59 24.42
N ASP A 207 -7.44 2.39 24.09
CA ASP A 207 -8.17 1.45 23.26
C ASP A 207 -9.37 0.91 24.06
N ASN A 208 -10.48 1.65 24.07
CA ASN A 208 -11.71 1.24 24.75
C ASN A 208 -12.44 0.06 24.05
N GLY A 209 -11.74 -0.72 23.21
CA GLY A 209 -12.29 -1.85 22.43
C GLY A 209 -13.30 -1.46 21.35
N ASN A 210 -13.73 -0.20 21.30
CA ASN A 210 -14.80 0.29 20.40
C ASN A 210 -14.26 1.13 19.23
N TRP A 211 -12.95 1.17 19.02
CA TRP A 211 -12.32 2.04 18.01
C TRP A 211 -12.75 1.64 16.58
N LEU A 212 -12.69 0.34 16.25
CA LEU A 212 -13.04 -0.18 14.94
C LEU A 212 -14.54 -0.09 14.67
N ALA A 213 -15.38 -0.39 15.68
CA ALA A 213 -16.82 -0.20 15.58
C ALA A 213 -17.21 1.28 15.41
N SER A 214 -16.47 2.21 16.01
CA SER A 214 -16.63 3.64 15.74
C SER A 214 -16.27 4.01 14.31
N ALA A 215 -15.13 3.54 13.80
CA ALA A 215 -14.72 3.76 12.41
C ALA A 215 -15.75 3.20 11.42
N ARG A 216 -16.30 2.00 11.67
CA ARG A 216 -17.38 1.39 10.86
C ARG A 216 -18.66 2.21 10.89
N ARG A 217 -19.04 2.74 12.06
CA ARG A 217 -20.23 3.61 12.19
C ARG A 217 -20.05 4.91 11.43
N GLU A 218 -18.90 5.56 11.56
CA GLU A 218 -18.59 6.79 10.82
C GLU A 218 -18.55 6.54 9.30
N ALA A 219 -17.98 5.42 8.86
CA ALA A 219 -17.96 5.04 7.45
C ALA A 219 -19.38 4.90 6.86
N ARG A 220 -20.33 4.32 7.62
CA ARG A 220 -21.73 4.18 7.19
C ARG A 220 -22.48 5.50 7.12
N GLN A 221 -22.08 6.48 7.90
CA GLN A 221 -22.67 7.83 7.92
C GLN A 221 -22.01 8.76 6.90
N CYS A 222 -20.86 8.39 6.36
CA CYS A 222 -20.14 9.19 5.39
C CYS A 222 -20.82 9.12 4.02
N SER A 223 -21.33 10.27 3.56
CA SER A 223 -21.79 10.45 2.18
C SER A 223 -20.65 10.13 1.22
N SER A 224 -20.80 9.03 0.50
CA SER A 224 -19.78 8.48 -0.39
C SER A 224 -20.43 7.80 -1.58
N LEU A 225 -19.73 7.79 -2.72
CA LEU A 225 -20.25 7.26 -3.98
C LEU A 225 -19.15 6.47 -4.70
N SER A 226 -19.55 5.44 -5.43
CA SER A 226 -18.70 4.76 -6.39
C SER A 226 -18.88 5.32 -7.81
N ALA A 227 -17.97 4.99 -8.72
CA ALA A 227 -18.13 5.33 -10.13
C ALA A 227 -19.41 4.73 -10.76
N ALA A 228 -19.91 3.61 -10.23
CA ALA A 228 -21.17 3.02 -10.66
C ALA A 228 -22.38 3.84 -10.18
N ASP A 229 -22.35 4.32 -8.93
CA ASP A 229 -23.41 5.15 -8.37
C ASP A 229 -23.52 6.49 -9.12
N LEU A 230 -22.37 7.11 -9.42
CA LEU A 230 -22.30 8.35 -10.21
C LEU A 230 -22.90 8.16 -11.62
N ALA A 231 -22.64 7.02 -12.26
CA ALA A 231 -23.23 6.71 -13.57
C ALA A 231 -24.76 6.53 -13.49
N GLU A 232 -25.26 5.92 -12.42
CA GLU A 232 -26.69 5.75 -12.20
C GLU A 232 -27.39 7.09 -11.91
N LEU A 233 -26.79 7.95 -11.08
CA LEU A 233 -27.29 9.30 -10.79
C LEU A 233 -27.33 10.15 -12.06
N ALA A 234 -26.28 10.10 -12.88
CA ALA A 234 -26.22 10.80 -14.15
C ALA A 234 -27.37 10.37 -15.07
N ALA A 235 -27.54 9.05 -15.25
CA ALA A 235 -28.61 8.50 -16.08
C ALA A 235 -30.01 8.95 -15.62
N ARG A 236 -30.26 8.94 -14.29
CA ARG A 236 -31.54 9.37 -13.70
C ARG A 236 -31.83 10.87 -13.84
N ALA A 237 -30.82 11.70 -14.10
CA ALA A 237 -30.94 13.14 -14.35
C ALA A 237 -30.80 13.52 -15.83
N GLY A 238 -30.64 12.54 -16.74
CA GLY A 238 -30.44 12.79 -18.17
C GLY A 238 -29.06 13.36 -18.52
N TYR A 239 -28.04 13.05 -17.72
CA TYR A 239 -26.64 13.39 -17.97
C TYR A 239 -25.83 12.14 -18.35
N ARG A 240 -24.71 12.36 -19.02
CA ARG A 240 -23.56 11.44 -19.05
C ARG A 240 -22.57 11.87 -17.98
N VAL A 241 -21.74 10.94 -17.49
CA VAL A 241 -20.71 11.25 -16.50
C VAL A 241 -19.36 10.73 -16.95
N GLU A 242 -18.37 11.61 -16.82
CA GLU A 242 -16.96 11.27 -16.88
C GLU A 242 -16.37 11.33 -15.48
N THR A 243 -15.66 10.27 -15.08
CA THR A 243 -15.09 10.15 -13.73
C THR A 243 -13.58 10.10 -13.83
N SER A 244 -12.89 10.82 -12.97
CA SER A 244 -11.46 10.76 -12.79
C SER A 244 -11.11 10.32 -11.38
N TRP A 245 -10.03 9.55 -11.30
CA TRP A 245 -9.41 9.15 -10.06
C TRP A 245 -7.94 9.56 -10.06
N ALA A 246 -7.63 10.74 -10.61
CA ALA A 246 -6.26 11.25 -10.72
C ALA A 246 -5.72 11.87 -9.42
N ARG A 247 -6.60 12.42 -8.57
CA ARG A 247 -6.26 13.08 -7.29
C ARG A 247 -6.27 12.14 -6.08
N GLN A 248 -5.71 10.94 -6.25
CA GLN A 248 -5.78 9.89 -5.23
C GLN A 248 -5.09 10.29 -3.93
N HIS A 249 -4.04 11.10 -4.00
CA HIS A 249 -3.30 11.51 -2.81
C HIS A 249 -3.96 12.71 -2.14
N SER A 250 -4.18 13.80 -2.88
CA SER A 250 -4.73 15.04 -2.31
C SER A 250 -6.16 14.87 -1.79
N GLN A 251 -6.96 13.99 -2.40
CA GLN A 251 -8.33 13.68 -1.96
C GLN A 251 -8.46 12.38 -1.15
N ARG A 252 -7.34 11.72 -0.77
CA ARG A 252 -7.36 10.46 0.00
C ARG A 252 -8.26 9.39 -0.65
N GLY A 253 -8.09 9.19 -1.95
CA GLY A 253 -8.87 8.25 -2.75
C GLY A 253 -10.24 8.74 -3.20
N GLY A 254 -10.58 10.01 -2.97
CA GLY A 254 -11.77 10.65 -3.52
C GLY A 254 -11.81 10.64 -5.06
N LEU A 255 -13.02 10.72 -5.60
CA LEU A 255 -13.32 10.78 -7.03
C LEU A 255 -13.69 12.20 -7.45
N ASP A 256 -13.40 12.50 -8.71
CA ASP A 256 -13.94 13.67 -9.41
C ASP A 256 -14.88 13.22 -10.52
N ALA A 257 -15.95 13.97 -10.75
CA ALA A 257 -16.96 13.66 -11.74
C ALA A 257 -17.41 14.90 -12.50
N ILE A 258 -17.51 14.79 -13.83
CA ILE A 258 -18.11 15.81 -14.69
C ILE A 258 -19.36 15.21 -15.32
N PHE A 259 -20.50 15.80 -14.98
CA PHE A 259 -21.79 15.49 -15.56
C PHE A 259 -22.01 16.41 -16.75
N HIS A 260 -22.32 15.87 -17.93
CA HIS A 260 -22.54 16.66 -19.13
C HIS A 260 -23.66 16.13 -20.02
N ARG A 261 -24.27 17.03 -20.80
CA ARG A 261 -25.23 16.69 -21.89
C ARG A 261 -24.64 16.87 -23.28
N GLN A 262 -23.36 17.21 -23.37
CA GLN A 262 -22.67 17.46 -24.64
C GLN A 262 -22.66 16.21 -25.53
N GLN A 263 -22.87 16.41 -26.83
CA GLN A 263 -22.71 15.38 -27.85
C GLN A 263 -21.32 15.45 -28.49
N PRO A 264 -20.77 14.33 -28.97
CA PRO A 264 -19.52 14.32 -29.69
C PRO A 264 -19.62 15.12 -30.98
N THR A 265 -18.67 16.02 -31.23
CA THR A 265 -18.66 16.89 -32.43
C THR A 265 -18.56 16.14 -33.75
N ASN A 266 -18.04 14.90 -33.76
CA ASN A 266 -17.81 14.11 -34.99
C ASN A 266 -18.51 12.74 -35.02
N GLY A 267 -19.56 12.51 -34.21
CA GLY A 267 -20.39 11.29 -34.27
C GLY A 267 -19.73 9.95 -33.87
N ALA A 268 -18.40 9.88 -33.75
CA ALA A 268 -17.64 8.63 -33.53
C ALA A 268 -16.77 8.60 -32.25
N GLY A 269 -16.81 9.63 -31.39
CA GLY A 269 -15.94 9.73 -30.21
C GLY A 269 -16.70 9.92 -28.89
N ARG A 270 -16.06 9.63 -27.76
CA ARG A 270 -16.51 10.06 -26.42
C ARG A 270 -16.06 11.50 -26.18
N VAL A 271 -16.86 12.29 -25.46
CA VAL A 271 -16.45 13.63 -24.99
C VAL A 271 -15.42 13.45 -23.88
N MET A 272 -14.32 14.18 -23.93
CA MET A 272 -13.25 14.10 -22.92
C MET A 272 -13.07 15.43 -22.23
N PHE A 273 -12.76 15.35 -20.94
CA PHE A 273 -12.53 16.52 -20.11
C PHE A 273 -11.15 16.45 -19.47
N ARG A 274 -10.53 17.61 -19.27
CA ARG A 274 -9.35 17.71 -18.41
C ARG A 274 -9.81 17.77 -16.96
N PHE A 275 -9.36 16.80 -16.18
CA PHE A 275 -9.56 16.78 -14.73
C PHE A 275 -8.33 17.38 -14.03
N PRO A 276 -8.51 17.99 -12.85
CA PRO A 276 -7.40 18.28 -11.96
C PRO A 276 -6.69 16.98 -11.55
N ASP A 277 -5.39 17.06 -11.24
CA ASP A 277 -4.57 15.91 -10.88
C ASP A 277 -3.44 16.30 -9.90
N ASP A 278 -2.69 15.32 -9.38
CA ASP A 278 -1.67 15.50 -8.35
C ASP A 278 -0.23 15.61 -8.89
N HIS A 279 0.00 15.80 -10.20
CA HIS A 279 1.36 15.75 -10.77
C HIS A 279 2.22 16.99 -10.49
N GLU A 280 1.59 18.13 -10.22
CA GLU A 280 2.27 19.39 -9.90
C GLU A 280 2.56 19.54 -8.39
N ASP A 281 2.25 18.54 -7.57
CA ASP A 281 2.51 18.58 -6.13
C ASP A 281 4.03 18.74 -5.85
N PRO A 282 4.48 19.85 -5.22
CA PRO A 282 5.89 20.13 -4.95
C PRO A 282 6.50 19.25 -3.86
N ALA A 283 5.73 18.41 -3.18
CA ALA A 283 6.27 17.41 -2.28
C ALA A 283 7.04 16.35 -3.10
N SER A 284 8.35 16.24 -2.90
CA SER A 284 9.25 15.23 -3.49
C SER A 284 8.88 13.81 -3.02
N ARG A 285 7.69 13.34 -3.41
CA ARG A 285 7.15 12.03 -3.08
C ARG A 285 7.46 11.04 -4.20
N PRO A 286 7.79 9.78 -3.87
CA PRO A 286 7.98 8.76 -4.90
C PRO A 286 6.65 8.50 -5.62
N LEU A 287 6.67 8.47 -6.95
CA LEU A 287 5.49 8.18 -7.77
C LEU A 287 5.30 6.68 -8.01
N CYS A 288 6.29 5.86 -7.64
CA CYS A 288 6.25 4.41 -7.77
C CYS A 288 6.91 3.74 -6.57
N SER A 289 6.49 2.51 -6.23
CA SER A 289 7.21 1.68 -5.27
C SER A 289 8.54 1.18 -5.85
N GLU A 290 9.43 0.71 -4.98
CA GLU A 290 10.73 0.18 -5.39
C GLU A 290 10.91 -1.28 -4.94
N PRO A 291 10.08 -2.22 -5.45
CA PRO A 291 10.03 -3.60 -4.96
C PRO A 291 11.37 -4.32 -5.12
N LEU A 292 12.07 -4.10 -6.24
CA LEU A 292 13.40 -4.68 -6.45
C LEU A 292 14.41 -4.16 -5.42
N ARG A 293 14.39 -2.86 -5.10
CA ARG A 293 15.29 -2.31 -4.07
C ARG A 293 14.97 -2.89 -2.71
N GLN A 294 13.69 -3.07 -2.37
CA GLN A 294 13.29 -3.71 -1.12
C GLN A 294 13.76 -5.17 -1.04
N GLN A 295 13.57 -5.95 -2.11
CA GLN A 295 14.08 -7.33 -2.18
C GLN A 295 15.60 -7.41 -2.09
N LEU A 296 16.31 -6.53 -2.81
CA LEU A 296 17.78 -6.44 -2.73
C LEU A 296 18.24 -6.05 -1.34
N ARG A 297 17.56 -5.10 -0.68
CA ARG A 297 17.84 -4.71 0.69
C ARG A 297 17.65 -5.88 1.66
N GLN A 298 16.53 -6.59 1.56
CA GLN A 298 16.25 -7.75 2.40
C GLN A 298 17.31 -8.84 2.21
N LYS A 299 17.60 -9.21 0.96
CA LYS A 299 18.63 -10.20 0.65
C LYS A 299 20.01 -9.79 1.17
N THR A 300 20.35 -8.50 1.05
CA THR A 300 21.62 -7.96 1.56
C THR A 300 21.67 -8.03 3.09
N GLN A 301 20.56 -7.71 3.78
CA GLN A 301 20.47 -7.85 5.23
C GLN A 301 20.65 -9.31 5.66
N ASP A 302 19.98 -10.26 5.01
CA ASP A 302 20.05 -11.67 5.36
C ASP A 302 21.47 -12.23 5.14
N GLN A 303 22.08 -11.93 4.00
CA GLN A 303 23.48 -12.27 3.72
C GLN A 303 24.44 -11.65 4.74
N LEU A 304 24.21 -10.40 5.15
CA LEU A 304 25.05 -9.75 6.14
C LEU A 304 24.90 -10.42 7.52
N HIS A 305 23.68 -10.78 7.92
CA HIS A 305 23.45 -11.50 9.18
C HIS A 305 24.17 -12.85 9.19
N GLU A 306 24.02 -13.65 8.13
CA GLU A 306 24.71 -14.94 8.00
C GLU A 306 26.25 -14.79 8.05
N MET A 307 26.78 -13.76 7.38
CA MET A 307 28.21 -13.43 7.44
C MET A 307 28.67 -13.00 8.84
N LEU A 308 27.85 -12.25 9.60
CA LEU A 308 28.19 -11.81 10.94
C LEU A 308 28.12 -12.96 11.95
N GLU A 309 27.09 -13.80 11.86
CA GLU A 309 26.94 -14.98 12.72
C GLU A 309 28.06 -16.00 12.55
N SER A 310 28.57 -16.16 11.31
CA SER A 310 29.71 -17.04 11.05
C SER A 310 31.07 -16.51 11.54
N ARG A 311 31.18 -15.21 11.87
CA ARG A 311 32.46 -14.56 12.19
C ARG A 311 32.52 -13.93 13.58
N LEU A 312 31.37 -13.64 14.18
CA LEU A 312 31.28 -12.92 15.45
C LEU A 312 30.56 -13.79 16.50
N PRO A 313 30.94 -13.67 17.77
CA PRO A 313 30.12 -14.20 18.86
C PRO A 313 28.71 -13.61 18.82
N SER A 314 27.69 -14.39 19.22
CA SER A 314 26.27 -14.01 19.13
C SER A 314 25.93 -12.66 19.79
N TYR A 315 26.64 -12.27 20.85
CA TYR A 315 26.44 -10.99 21.54
C TYR A 315 27.00 -9.76 20.78
N MET A 316 27.83 -9.97 19.76
CA MET A 316 28.36 -8.92 18.88
C MET A 316 27.57 -8.79 17.57
N VAL A 317 26.70 -9.76 17.26
CA VAL A 317 25.83 -9.71 16.08
C VAL A 317 24.73 -8.66 16.33
N PRO A 318 24.62 -7.61 15.49
CA PRO A 318 23.56 -6.62 15.62
C PRO A 318 22.19 -7.27 15.49
N ARG A 319 21.25 -6.89 16.36
CA ARG A 319 19.87 -7.39 16.30
C ARG A 319 19.14 -6.92 15.03
N ASP A 320 19.40 -5.68 14.62
CA ASP A 320 18.79 -5.06 13.45
C ASP A 320 19.86 -4.41 12.57
N VAL A 321 19.73 -4.63 11.26
CA VAL A 321 20.54 -3.97 10.23
C VAL A 321 19.60 -3.19 9.34
N GLN A 322 19.79 -1.88 9.20
CA GLN A 322 19.03 -1.06 8.25
C GLN A 322 19.94 -0.58 7.12
N ILE A 323 19.46 -0.73 5.88
CA ILE A 323 20.15 -0.24 4.69
C ILE A 323 19.65 1.17 4.38
N LEU A 324 20.60 2.09 4.25
CA LEU A 324 20.34 3.49 3.93
C LEU A 324 20.97 3.79 2.58
N ASP A 325 20.29 4.59 1.74
CA ASP A 325 20.85 5.05 0.47
C ASP A 325 22.01 6.02 0.70
N LYS A 326 21.94 6.81 1.77
CA LYS A 326 22.97 7.77 2.16
C LYS A 326 23.04 7.93 3.66
N MET A 327 24.25 8.05 4.20
CA MET A 327 24.46 8.41 5.60
C MET A 327 24.03 9.86 5.84
N PRO A 328 23.20 10.15 6.88
CA PRO A 328 22.87 11.51 7.24
C PRO A 328 24.11 12.21 7.80
N LEU A 329 24.46 13.37 7.23
CA LEU A 329 25.61 14.16 7.65
C LEU A 329 25.13 15.49 8.24
N ASN A 330 25.85 16.00 9.23
CA ASN A 330 25.67 17.34 9.76
C ASN A 330 26.38 18.39 8.86
N GLY A 331 26.21 19.69 9.17
CA GLY A 331 26.82 20.79 8.40
C GLY A 331 28.35 20.75 8.31
N ASN A 332 29.01 19.95 9.16
CA ASN A 332 30.46 19.75 9.16
C ASN A 332 30.88 18.44 8.46
N GLY A 333 29.96 17.75 7.77
CA GLY A 333 30.23 16.50 7.05
C GLY A 333 30.41 15.26 7.93
N LYS A 334 30.16 15.34 9.24
CA LYS A 334 30.18 14.18 10.16
C LYS A 334 28.81 13.53 10.23
N ILE A 335 28.76 12.24 10.58
CA ILE A 335 27.47 11.51 10.73
C ILE A 335 26.59 12.21 11.78
N ASP A 336 25.38 12.60 11.38
CA ASP A 336 24.37 13.10 12.30
C ASP A 336 23.65 11.90 12.94
N ARG A 337 24.10 11.53 14.14
CA ARG A 337 23.53 10.42 14.92
C ARG A 337 22.08 10.67 15.33
N ARG A 338 21.63 11.92 15.49
CA ARG A 338 20.23 12.23 15.83
C ARG A 338 19.33 12.02 14.63
N ALA A 339 19.76 12.48 13.45
CA ALA A 339 19.05 12.23 12.20
C ALA A 339 19.00 10.72 11.89
N LEU A 340 20.12 10.02 12.06
CA LEU A 340 20.20 8.56 11.91
C LEU A 340 19.23 7.84 12.85
N ALA A 341 19.19 8.20 14.14
CA ALA A 341 18.30 7.58 15.10
C ALA A 341 16.81 7.83 14.80
N LYS A 342 16.47 8.97 14.16
CA LYS A 342 15.10 9.24 13.69
C LYS A 342 14.73 8.40 12.49
N ILE A 343 15.63 8.26 11.50
CA ILE A 343 15.42 7.40 10.33
C ILE A 343 15.22 5.95 10.77
N CYS A 344 16.02 5.49 11.72
CA CYS A 344 15.97 4.10 12.20
C CYS A 344 14.85 3.81 13.21
N ARG A 345 14.04 4.80 13.60
CA ARG A 345 12.98 4.68 14.62
C ARG A 345 11.62 4.18 14.08
N ALA A 346 11.56 3.68 12.85
CA ALA A 346 10.32 3.08 12.31
C ALA A 346 9.82 1.93 13.23
N PRO A 347 8.49 1.73 13.36
CA PRO A 347 7.91 0.78 14.31
C PRO A 347 8.51 -0.61 14.12
N ARG A 348 8.83 -1.26 15.26
CA ARG A 348 9.39 -2.60 15.31
C ARG A 348 8.43 -3.59 14.65
N ALA A 349 8.73 -3.88 13.41
CA ALA A 349 8.00 -4.82 12.60
C ALA A 349 8.79 -6.12 12.69
N TRP A 350 8.47 -6.91 13.72
CA TRP A 350 9.14 -8.15 14.08
C TRP A 350 9.33 -9.02 12.83
N ARG A 351 10.55 -9.50 12.60
CA ARG A 351 10.81 -10.61 11.67
C ARG A 351 10.31 -11.89 12.34
N GLY A 352 9.00 -12.05 12.37
CA GLY A 352 8.31 -13.23 12.87
C GLY A 352 7.07 -13.42 12.04
N LEU A 353 7.24 -13.97 10.84
CA LEU A 353 6.13 -14.47 10.04
C LEU A 353 5.17 -15.24 10.95
N ALA A 354 3.93 -14.76 10.98
CA ALA A 354 2.79 -15.45 11.54
C ALA A 354 2.81 -16.93 11.13
N ARG A 355 2.97 -17.81 12.12
CA ARG A 355 2.11 -18.98 12.20
C ARG A 355 1.33 -18.80 13.49
N GLN A 356 0.01 -18.80 13.35
CA GLN A 356 -0.94 -18.98 14.44
C GLN A 356 -0.39 -20.00 15.45
N PRO A 357 -0.70 -19.90 16.75
CA PRO A 357 -0.49 -21.01 17.67
C PRO A 357 -1.16 -22.24 17.02
N GLY A 358 -0.34 -23.17 16.54
CA GLY A 358 -0.85 -24.43 16.02
C GLY A 358 -1.66 -25.05 17.15
N ALA A 359 -2.91 -25.45 16.83
CA ALA A 359 -3.70 -26.28 17.72
C ALA A 359 -2.80 -27.41 18.26
N HIS A 360 -2.79 -27.57 19.58
CA HIS A 360 -1.89 -28.41 20.40
C HIS A 360 -0.54 -27.79 20.82
N MET A 361 -0.61 -26.70 21.60
CA MET A 361 0.52 -26.27 22.45
C MET A 361 0.74 -27.30 23.58
N SER A 362 1.95 -27.85 23.69
CA SER A 362 2.30 -28.79 24.77
C SER A 362 2.35 -28.08 26.14
N GLU A 363 2.15 -28.83 27.23
CA GLU A 363 2.25 -28.27 28.58
C GLU A 363 3.64 -27.67 28.85
N THR A 364 4.69 -28.36 28.37
CA THR A 364 6.08 -27.89 28.45
C THR A 364 6.28 -26.58 27.69
N GLU A 365 5.70 -26.43 26.49
CA GLU A 365 5.77 -25.17 25.74
C GLU A 365 5.10 -24.01 26.47
N ARG A 366 3.94 -24.26 27.10
CA ARG A 366 3.26 -23.25 27.93
C ARG A 366 4.16 -22.82 29.10
N GLN A 367 4.72 -23.77 29.82
CA GLN A 367 5.59 -23.51 30.97
C GLN A 367 6.84 -22.73 30.58
N VAL A 368 7.51 -23.10 29.48
CA VAL A 368 8.71 -22.38 29.00
C VAL A 368 8.34 -20.95 28.58
N ARG A 369 7.21 -20.74 27.88
CA ARG A 369 6.72 -19.40 27.54
C ARG A 369 6.42 -18.55 28.77
N GLU A 370 5.80 -19.12 29.80
CA GLU A 370 5.53 -18.40 31.05
C GLU A 370 6.82 -17.99 31.77
N ILE A 371 7.81 -18.88 31.82
CA ILE A 371 9.11 -18.59 32.42
C ILE A 371 9.83 -17.49 31.63
N TRP A 372 9.85 -17.60 30.30
CA TRP A 372 10.47 -16.58 29.44
C TRP A 372 9.75 -15.24 29.55
N GLY A 373 8.42 -15.23 29.55
CA GLY A 373 7.64 -14.02 29.68
C GLY A 373 7.90 -13.30 31.00
N LYS A 374 8.00 -14.05 32.11
CA LYS A 374 8.37 -13.50 33.44
C LYS A 374 9.79 -12.92 33.46
N VAL A 375 10.76 -13.60 32.84
CA VAL A 375 12.17 -13.18 32.90
C VAL A 375 12.48 -12.05 31.91
N LEU A 376 11.82 -12.03 30.76
CA LEU A 376 12.05 -11.05 29.68
C LEU A 376 11.06 -9.88 29.71
N ASN A 377 10.05 -9.94 30.58
CA ASN A 377 8.96 -8.96 30.67
C ASN A 377 8.22 -8.80 29.34
N VAL A 378 7.87 -9.94 28.74
CA VAL A 378 7.11 -10.06 27.48
C VAL A 378 5.88 -10.94 27.76
N GLU A 379 4.75 -10.64 27.14
CA GLU A 379 3.55 -11.46 27.29
C GLU A 379 3.80 -12.89 26.76
N PRO A 380 3.54 -13.96 27.54
CA PRO A 380 3.81 -15.34 27.11
C PRO A 380 3.12 -15.72 25.80
N ALA A 381 1.93 -15.16 25.54
CA ALA A 381 1.16 -15.37 24.32
C ALA A 381 1.82 -14.75 23.06
N GLN A 382 2.76 -13.82 23.24
CA GLN A 382 3.50 -13.17 22.16
C GLN A 382 4.79 -13.89 21.78
N ILE A 383 5.20 -14.92 22.53
CA ILE A 383 6.43 -15.67 22.27
C ILE A 383 6.12 -16.78 21.26
N GLY A 384 6.59 -16.62 20.03
CA GLY A 384 6.45 -17.58 18.95
C GLY A 384 7.22 -18.88 19.18
N HIS A 385 6.74 -19.98 18.57
CA HIS A 385 7.39 -21.30 18.64
C HIS A 385 8.84 -21.30 18.15
N LYS A 386 9.21 -20.42 17.21
CA LYS A 386 10.57 -20.31 16.66
C LYS A 386 11.34 -19.11 17.21
N ASP A 387 10.82 -18.44 18.24
CA ASP A 387 11.48 -17.26 18.78
C ASP A 387 12.74 -17.64 19.54
N SER A 388 13.82 -16.92 19.30
CA SER A 388 15.08 -17.11 20.03
C SER A 388 15.11 -16.31 21.33
N PHE A 389 15.50 -16.95 22.43
CA PHE A 389 15.61 -16.34 23.77
C PHE A 389 16.41 -15.03 23.77
N PHE A 390 17.52 -14.99 23.02
CA PHE A 390 18.39 -13.82 22.93
C PHE A 390 17.82 -12.73 22.02
N GLN A 391 17.04 -13.10 21.01
CA GLN A 391 16.33 -12.14 20.15
C GLN A 391 15.21 -11.43 20.93
N LEU A 392 14.54 -12.14 21.85
CA LEU A 392 13.53 -11.61 22.75
C LEU A 392 14.07 -10.70 23.87
N GLY A 393 15.38 -10.46 23.91
CA GLY A 393 16.00 -9.61 24.93
C GLY A 393 16.78 -10.36 26.01
N GLY A 394 16.86 -11.70 25.91
CA GLY A 394 17.68 -12.52 26.79
C GLY A 394 19.16 -12.13 26.79
N ASN A 395 19.79 -12.27 27.94
CA ASN A 395 21.23 -12.11 28.15
C ASN A 395 21.72 -13.16 29.15
N SER A 396 23.02 -13.23 29.41
CA SER A 396 23.60 -14.26 30.28
C SER A 396 23.01 -14.29 31.70
N ILE A 397 22.59 -13.14 32.25
CA ILE A 397 21.92 -13.06 33.56
C ILE A 397 20.49 -13.61 33.46
N ALA A 398 19.77 -13.27 32.38
CA ALA A 398 18.44 -13.79 32.11
C ALA A 398 18.45 -15.31 31.90
N VAL A 399 19.47 -15.88 31.24
CA VAL A 399 19.63 -17.33 31.09
C VAL A 399 19.73 -18.01 32.44
N MET A 400 20.53 -17.48 33.38
CA MET A 400 20.63 -18.05 34.73
C MET A 400 19.29 -18.02 35.48
N LYS A 401 18.52 -16.93 35.33
CA LYS A 401 17.16 -16.83 35.90
C LYS A 401 16.20 -17.84 35.29
N VAL A 402 16.19 -17.98 33.97
CA VAL A 402 15.35 -18.97 33.28
C VAL A 402 15.68 -20.39 33.72
N VAL A 403 16.95 -20.77 33.79
CA VAL A 403 17.36 -22.11 34.24
C VAL A 403 16.93 -22.37 35.68
N SER A 404 17.03 -21.38 36.56
CA SER A 404 16.56 -21.47 37.94
C SER A 404 15.05 -21.66 38.03
N GLU A 405 14.26 -20.87 37.30
CA GLU A 405 12.80 -20.97 37.29
C GLU A 405 12.29 -22.24 36.60
N ALA A 406 12.94 -22.67 35.51
CA ALA A 406 12.67 -23.93 34.84
C ALA A 406 12.87 -25.13 35.77
N ARG A 407 13.96 -25.13 36.55
CA ARG A 407 14.21 -26.18 37.55
C ARG A 407 13.15 -26.20 38.64
N ARG A 408 12.63 -25.03 39.06
CA ARG A 408 11.51 -24.96 40.03
C ARG A 408 10.20 -25.47 39.46
N ALA A 409 10.00 -25.34 38.16
CA ALA A 409 8.87 -25.88 37.43
C ALA A 409 9.02 -27.37 37.05
N GLY A 410 10.12 -28.02 37.45
CA GLY A 410 10.37 -29.44 37.16
C GLY A 410 10.93 -29.71 35.75
N LEU A 411 11.39 -28.68 35.04
CA LEU A 411 12.00 -28.80 33.72
C LEU A 411 13.53 -28.94 33.83
N GLU A 412 14.12 -29.88 33.10
CA GLU A 412 15.56 -30.11 33.08
C GLU A 412 16.25 -29.28 31.99
N LEU A 413 16.39 -27.97 32.24
CA LEU A 413 17.11 -27.06 31.35
C LEU A 413 18.49 -26.70 31.91
N THR A 414 19.52 -26.80 31.07
CA THR A 414 20.87 -26.31 31.40
C THR A 414 21.14 -24.97 30.74
N VAL A 415 22.13 -24.23 31.27
CA VAL A 415 22.64 -23.01 30.62
C VAL A 415 23.13 -23.32 29.20
N ALA A 416 23.79 -24.46 29.00
CA ALA A 416 24.27 -24.89 27.69
C ALA A 416 23.13 -25.09 26.69
N ASN A 417 21.98 -25.65 27.12
CA ASN A 417 20.81 -25.85 26.25
C ASN A 417 20.34 -24.52 25.65
N LEU A 418 20.21 -23.47 26.47
CA LEU A 418 19.75 -22.15 26.00
C LEU A 418 20.76 -21.43 25.10
N PHE A 419 22.06 -21.69 25.24
CA PHE A 419 23.10 -21.09 24.40
C PHE A 419 23.30 -21.83 23.07
N CYS A 420 23.26 -23.16 23.08
CA CYS A 420 23.42 -23.98 21.89
C CYS A 420 22.13 -24.04 21.05
N HIS A 421 20.97 -23.93 21.70
CA HIS A 421 19.67 -24.07 21.08
C HIS A 421 18.72 -22.99 21.61
N PRO A 422 18.88 -21.73 21.18
CA PRO A 422 18.18 -20.60 21.78
C PRO A 422 16.73 -20.48 21.33
N GLU A 423 16.27 -21.22 20.32
CA GLU A 423 14.87 -21.16 19.84
C GLU A 423 13.92 -21.89 20.78
N LEU A 424 12.72 -21.32 21.01
CA LEU A 424 11.73 -21.86 21.94
C LEU A 424 11.43 -23.33 21.66
N HIS A 425 11.27 -23.74 20.40
CA HIS A 425 10.98 -25.13 20.06
C HIS A 425 12.06 -26.12 20.46
N ASP A 426 13.33 -25.75 20.32
CA ASP A 426 14.44 -26.60 20.70
C ASP A 426 14.56 -26.65 22.23
N VAL A 427 14.35 -25.51 22.90
CA VAL A 427 14.32 -25.46 24.37
C VAL A 427 13.19 -26.32 24.92
N VAL A 428 12.01 -26.30 24.31
CA VAL A 428 10.88 -27.16 24.70
C VAL A 428 11.22 -28.63 24.51
N ARG A 429 11.84 -29.00 23.39
CA ARG A 429 12.28 -30.37 23.13
C ARG A 429 13.33 -30.84 24.16
N LEU A 430 14.23 -29.96 24.58
CA LEU A 430 15.28 -30.27 25.55
C LEU A 430 14.80 -30.20 27.01
N ALA A 431 13.68 -29.53 27.29
CA ALA A 431 13.11 -29.38 28.62
C ALA A 431 12.25 -30.58 29.06
N GLY A 432 11.64 -31.28 28.11
CA GLY A 432 11.06 -32.60 28.33
C GLY A 432 12.17 -33.64 28.19
N GLY A 433 12.41 -34.45 29.23
CA GLY A 433 13.36 -35.57 29.14
C GLY A 433 13.06 -36.53 27.96
N PRO A 434 13.99 -37.46 27.66
CA PRO A 434 14.02 -38.24 26.41
C PRO A 434 12.71 -38.94 26.03
#